data_AF-A0AAU9NS59-F1
#
_entry.id   AF-A0AAU9NS59-F1
#
_cell.length_a   1.000
_cell.length_b   1.000
_cell.length_c   1.000
_cell.angle_alpha   90.00
_cell.angle_beta   90.00
_cell.angle_gamma   90.00
#
_symmetry.space_group_name_H-M   'P 1'
#
loop_
_entity.id
_entity.type
_entity.pdbx_description
1 polymer ?
#
loop_
_entity_poly.entity_id
_entity_poly.type
_entity_poly.pdbx_seq_one_letter_code
_entity_poly.pdbx_strand_id
1 'polypeptide(L)'
;MYGQHMSSKLEEVTIKLHDVVDQKKDLGLNVAVLRSDITERPLEETSLVDESKIMGREGDKMTLLEKLLGNEESDKNVSIVSIVGMGGIGKTTLAKVLYN
;
A
#
# COMPACT_ATOMS: atom_id res chain seq x y z
N MET A 1 9.25 -58.50 -1.41
CA MET A 1 9.01 -57.93 -0.06
C MET A 1 9.12 -56.39 -0.02
N TYR A 2 9.97 -55.75 -0.82
CA TYR A 2 10.13 -54.28 -0.81
C TYR A 2 8.90 -53.46 -1.27
N GLY A 3 8.14 -53.95 -2.26
CA GLY A 3 6.99 -53.22 -2.80
C GLY A 3 5.84 -53.02 -1.80
N GLN A 4 5.59 -54.01 -0.93
CA GLN A 4 4.54 -53.89 0.10
C GLN A 4 4.88 -52.81 1.13
N HIS A 5 6.14 -52.74 1.57
CA HIS A 5 6.60 -51.71 2.50
C HIS A 5 6.47 -50.29 1.93
N MET A 6 6.79 -50.12 0.64
CA MET A 6 6.62 -48.83 -0.02
C MET A 6 5.14 -48.46 -0.19
N SER A 7 4.30 -49.44 -0.52
CA SER A 7 2.85 -49.24 -0.65
C SER A 7 2.23 -48.76 0.67
N SER A 8 2.54 -49.41 1.79
CA SER A 8 2.02 -49.02 3.10
C SER A 8 2.46 -47.62 3.52
N LYS A 9 3.70 -47.23 3.22
CA LYS A 9 4.19 -45.86 3.48
C LYS A 9 3.48 -44.81 2.62
N LEU A 10 3.22 -45.11 1.35
CA LEU A 10 2.47 -44.20 0.47
C LEU A 10 1.03 -44.01 0.95
N GLU A 11 0.40 -45.07 1.42
CA GLU A 11 -0.94 -45.02 1.99
C GLU A 11 -0.99 -44.17 3.27
N GLU A 12 -0.02 -44.35 4.17
CA GLU A 12 0.10 -43.54 5.39
C GLU A 12 0.24 -42.03 5.09
N VAL A 13 1.08 -41.68 4.11
CA VAL A 13 1.26 -40.27 3.69
C VAL A 13 -0.03 -39.72 3.09
N THR A 14 -0.75 -40.52 2.30
CA THR A 14 -2.01 -40.12 1.66
C THR A 14 -3.08 -39.82 2.71
N ILE A 15 -3.20 -40.65 3.73
CA ILE A 15 -4.14 -40.45 4.84
C ILE A 15 -3.82 -39.16 5.60
N LYS A 16 -2.54 -38.96 5.96
CA LYS A 16 -2.08 -37.74 6.65
C LYS A 16 -2.35 -36.48 5.83
N LEU A 17 -2.18 -36.55 4.51
CA LEU A 17 -2.43 -35.40 3.64
C LEU A 17 -3.94 -35.07 3.60
N HIS A 18 -4.80 -36.09 3.56
CA HIS A 18 -6.25 -35.91 3.62
C HIS A 18 -6.68 -35.24 4.92
N ASP A 19 -6.16 -35.71 6.05
CA ASP A 19 -6.43 -35.15 7.38
C ASP A 19 -6.02 -33.66 7.46
N VAL A 20 -4.85 -33.30 6.94
CA VAL A 20 -4.40 -31.89 6.88
C VAL A 20 -5.32 -31.03 6.01
N VAL A 21 -5.83 -31.57 4.88
CA VAL A 21 -6.76 -30.85 4.00
C VAL A 21 -8.11 -30.61 4.68
N ASP A 22 -8.61 -31.57 5.45
CA ASP A 22 -9.88 -31.43 6.14
C ASP A 22 -9.76 -30.51 7.36
N GLN A 23 -8.67 -30.61 8.14
CA GLN A 23 -8.37 -29.63 9.20
C GLN A 23 -8.25 -28.21 8.66
N LYS A 24 -7.63 -28.02 7.49
CA LYS A 24 -7.54 -26.69 6.84
C LYS A 24 -8.94 -26.10 6.57
N LYS A 25 -9.90 -26.93 6.14
CA LYS A 25 -11.29 -26.49 5.89
C LYS A 25 -12.01 -26.16 7.20
N ASP A 26 -11.88 -27.03 8.20
CA ASP A 26 -12.53 -26.86 9.51
C ASP A 26 -12.03 -25.60 10.23
N LEU A 27 -10.75 -25.30 10.09
CA LEU A 27 -10.13 -24.09 10.61
C LEU A 27 -10.41 -22.84 9.76
N GLY A 28 -11.10 -22.98 8.64
CA GLY A 28 -11.38 -21.85 7.73
C GLY A 28 -10.12 -21.21 7.15
N LEU A 29 -9.00 -21.95 7.08
CA LEU A 29 -7.72 -21.51 6.52
C LEU A 29 -7.79 -21.47 5.00
N ASN A 30 -8.69 -20.66 4.48
CA ASN A 30 -8.70 -20.33 3.08
C ASN A 30 -7.42 -19.52 2.82
N VAL A 31 -6.61 -19.98 1.85
CA VAL A 31 -5.70 -19.05 1.19
C VAL A 31 -6.62 -18.19 0.34
N ALA A 32 -7.32 -17.26 1.01
CA ALA A 32 -7.65 -16.02 0.38
C ALA A 32 -6.30 -15.56 -0.14
N VAL A 33 -6.09 -15.75 -1.44
CA VAL A 33 -5.33 -14.79 -2.21
C VAL A 33 -6.01 -13.49 -1.82
N LEU A 34 -5.49 -12.85 -0.80
CA LEU A 34 -5.66 -11.45 -0.55
C LEU A 34 -4.96 -10.79 -1.74
N ARG A 35 -5.54 -10.93 -2.95
CA ARG A 35 -5.98 -9.78 -3.70
C ARG A 35 -7.08 -9.14 -2.85
N SER A 36 -6.65 -8.68 -1.69
CA SER A 36 -7.31 -7.61 -1.03
C SER A 36 -7.25 -6.51 -2.08
N ASP A 37 -8.39 -6.25 -2.68
CA ASP A 37 -8.72 -4.93 -3.23
C ASP A 37 -8.72 -3.86 -2.09
N ILE A 38 -8.07 -4.13 -0.95
CA ILE A 38 -7.32 -3.12 -0.23
C ILE A 38 -6.23 -2.70 -1.21
N THR A 39 -6.58 -1.74 -2.07
CA THR A 39 -5.65 -0.72 -2.54
C THR A 39 -4.52 -0.67 -1.54
N GLU A 40 -3.33 -1.10 -1.90
CA GLU A 40 -2.12 -0.83 -1.15
C GLU A 40 -2.11 0.69 -1.02
N ARG A 41 -2.76 1.23 0.02
CA ARG A 41 -2.61 2.62 0.38
C ARG A 41 -1.13 2.66 0.66
N PRO A 42 -0.33 3.39 -0.15
CA PRO A 42 1.05 3.61 0.20
C PRO A 42 1.02 4.04 1.66
N LEU A 43 1.79 3.37 2.52
CA LEU A 43 1.88 3.71 3.93
C LEU A 43 1.94 5.24 4.00
N GLU A 44 0.98 5.85 4.69
CA GLU A 44 1.00 7.30 4.84
C GLU A 44 2.37 7.64 5.41
N GLU A 45 3.12 8.49 4.72
CA GLU A 45 4.47 8.79 5.16
C GLU A 45 4.38 9.62 6.44
N THR A 46 4.36 8.94 7.60
CA THR A 46 4.19 9.51 8.94
C THR A 46 5.38 10.34 9.41
N SER A 47 6.40 10.55 8.56
CA SER A 47 7.51 11.41 8.90
C SER A 47 7.10 12.88 8.77
N LEU A 48 7.08 13.55 9.92
CA LEU A 48 7.07 15.01 10.00
C LEU A 48 8.27 15.54 9.20
N VAL A 49 8.01 16.55 8.38
CA VAL A 49 9.05 17.20 7.60
C VAL A 49 9.72 18.28 8.44
N ASP A 50 11.05 18.21 8.51
CA ASP A 50 11.86 19.27 9.09
C ASP A 50 12.07 20.38 8.04
N GLU A 51 11.23 21.41 8.08
CA GLU A 51 11.28 22.55 7.13
C GLU A 51 12.64 23.27 7.14
N SER A 52 13.41 23.20 8.25
CA SER A 52 14.73 23.85 8.33
C SER A 52 15.76 23.25 7.36
N LYS A 53 15.53 22.01 6.89
CA LYS A 53 16.39 21.30 5.93
C LYS A 53 15.97 21.52 4.48
N ILE A 54 14.90 22.28 4.25
CA ILE A 54 14.36 22.53 2.91
C ILE A 54 14.81 23.91 2.46
N MET A 55 15.33 23.98 1.24
CA MET A 55 15.85 25.22 0.65
C MET A 55 15.35 25.37 -0.78
N GLY A 56 15.09 26.60 -1.20
CA GLY A 56 14.81 26.93 -2.61
C GLY A 56 13.42 26.52 -3.08
N ARG A 57 12.48 26.28 -2.16
CA ARG A 57 11.08 25.90 -2.43
C ARG A 57 10.08 26.95 -1.97
N GLU A 58 10.54 28.10 -1.53
CA GLU A 58 9.73 29.17 -0.95
C GLU A 58 8.74 29.72 -2.00
N GLY A 59 9.20 29.92 -3.24
CA GLY A 59 8.36 30.37 -4.35
C GLY A 59 7.31 29.33 -4.76
N ASP A 60 7.69 28.05 -4.80
CA ASP A 60 6.76 26.95 -5.09
C ASP A 60 5.67 26.86 -4.02
N LYS A 61 6.05 26.97 -2.74
CA LYS A 61 5.13 26.96 -1.59
C LYS A 61 4.12 28.11 -1.70
N MET A 62 4.59 29.33 -1.95
CA MET A 62 3.73 30.51 -2.06
C MET A 62 2.75 30.40 -3.24
N THR A 63 3.24 30.00 -4.41
CA THR A 63 2.41 29.82 -5.62
C THR A 63 1.32 28.76 -5.42
N LEU A 64 1.64 27.66 -4.73
CA LEU A 64 0.67 26.60 -4.44
C LEU A 64 -0.35 27.03 -3.38
N LEU A 65 0.07 27.77 -2.34
CA LEU A 65 -0.84 28.33 -1.34
C LEU A 65 -1.85 29.30 -1.96
N GLU A 66 -1.38 30.21 -2.82
CA GLU A 66 -2.27 31.13 -3.54
C GLU A 66 -3.30 30.40 -4.38
N LYS A 67 -2.93 29.30 -5.04
CA LYS A 67 -3.87 28.48 -5.82
C LYS A 67 -4.86 27.70 -4.95
N LEU A 68 -4.45 27.26 -3.77
CA LEU A 68 -5.29 26.48 -2.86
C LEU A 68 -6.25 27.35 -2.05
N LEU A 69 -5.80 28.54 -1.66
CA LEU A 69 -6.57 29.52 -0.89
C LEU A 69 -7.29 30.53 -1.78
N GLY A 70 -6.95 30.57 -3.07
CA GLY A 70 -7.61 31.40 -4.07
C GLY A 70 -9.07 31.00 -4.19
N ASN A 71 -9.96 31.98 -4.00
CA ASN A 71 -11.40 31.83 -4.22
C ASN A 71 -11.68 31.86 -5.72
N GLU A 72 -11.35 30.78 -6.43
CA GLU A 72 -12.00 30.53 -7.71
C GLU A 72 -13.42 30.05 -7.37
N GLU A 73 -14.44 30.82 -7.78
CA GLU A 73 -15.85 30.40 -7.72
C GLU A 73 -16.02 29.16 -8.60
N SER A 74 -15.63 28.00 -8.09
CA SER A 74 -15.87 26.75 -8.76
C SER A 74 -17.28 26.29 -8.39
N ASP A 75 -18.15 26.11 -9.40
CA ASP A 75 -19.44 25.41 -9.28
C ASP A 75 -19.32 23.95 -8.76
N LYS A 76 -18.11 23.52 -8.36
CA LYS A 76 -17.76 22.19 -7.86
C LYS A 76 -17.22 22.32 -6.44
N ASN A 77 -17.69 21.46 -5.53
CA ASN A 77 -17.33 21.47 -4.11
C ASN A 77 -15.86 21.08 -3.80
N VAL A 78 -15.01 20.86 -4.80
CA VAL A 78 -13.64 20.33 -4.62
C VAL A 78 -12.67 20.94 -5.65
N SER A 79 -11.56 21.48 -5.15
CA SER A 79 -10.41 21.93 -5.96
C SER A 79 -9.27 20.92 -5.88
N ILE A 80 -8.60 20.65 -7.00
CA ILE A 80 -7.49 19.68 -7.10
C ILE A 80 -6.28 20.36 -7.73
N VAL A 81 -5.13 20.25 -7.07
CA VAL A 81 -3.84 20.77 -7.56
C VAL A 81 -2.82 19.62 -7.67
N SER A 82 -2.36 19.36 -8.89
CA SER A 82 -1.41 18.27 -9.17
C SER A 82 0.04 18.76 -9.19
N ILE A 83 0.94 18.06 -8.49
CA ILE A 83 2.40 18.31 -8.51
C ILE A 83 3.07 17.25 -9.40
N VAL A 84 3.68 17.67 -10.51
CA VAL A 84 4.24 16.78 -11.54
C VAL A 84 5.73 17.07 -11.78
N GLY A 85 6.51 16.06 -12.11
CA GLY A 85 7.95 16.19 -12.36
C GLY A 85 8.71 14.87 -12.21
N MET A 86 10.01 14.87 -12.52
CA MET A 86 10.87 13.68 -12.45
C MET A 86 10.94 13.06 -11.04
N GLY A 87 11.37 11.80 -10.97
CA GLY A 87 11.64 11.12 -9.69
C GLY A 87 12.73 11.84 -8.88
N GLY A 88 12.65 11.80 -7.55
CA GLY A 88 13.67 12.37 -6.67
C GLY A 88 13.70 13.91 -6.54
N ILE A 89 12.89 14.65 -7.30
CA ILE A 89 12.92 16.13 -7.28
C ILE A 89 12.30 16.75 -6.00
N GLY A 90 11.67 15.94 -5.14
CA GLY A 90 11.05 16.41 -3.90
C GLY A 90 9.57 16.80 -3.99
N LYS A 91 8.80 16.23 -4.94
CA LYS A 91 7.35 16.49 -5.06
C LYS A 91 6.58 16.16 -3.78
N THR A 92 6.81 14.96 -3.23
CA THR A 92 6.20 14.51 -1.97
C THR A 92 6.63 15.42 -0.82
N THR A 93 7.90 15.83 -0.78
CA THR A 93 8.41 16.77 0.23
C THR A 93 7.67 18.10 0.20
N LEU A 94 7.47 18.70 -0.99
CA LEU A 94 6.74 19.95 -1.15
C LEU A 94 5.27 19.82 -0.71
N ALA A 95 4.59 18.73 -1.08
CA ALA A 95 3.22 18.47 -0.65
C ALA A 95 3.09 18.41 0.87
N LYS A 96 4.04 17.78 1.56
CA LYS A 96 4.05 17.71 3.03
C LYS A 96 4.28 19.06 3.70
N VAL A 97 5.16 19.90 3.14
CA VAL A 97 5.41 21.27 3.65
C VAL A 97 4.19 22.19 3.49
N LEU A 98 3.32 21.89 2.54
CA LEU A 98 2.08 22.66 2.32
C LEU A 98 0.94 22.23 3.25
N TYR A 99 0.92 20.96 3.63
CA TYR A 99 -0.17 20.38 4.44
C TYR A 99 0.08 20.47 5.95
N ASN A 100 1.33 20.33 6.38
CA ASN A 100 1.73 20.52 7.78
C ASN A 100 1.76 22.01 8.15
#